data_AF-A0A7X7YF69-F1
#
_entry.id   AF-A0A7X7YF69-F1
#
_cell.length_a   1.000
_cell.length_b   1.000
_cell.length_c   1.000
_cell.angle_alpha   90.00
_cell.angle_beta   90.00
_cell.angle_gamma   90.00
#
_symmetry.space_group_name_H-M   'P 1'
#
loop_
_entity.id
_entity.type
_entity.pdbx_description
1 polymer ?
#
loop_
_entity_poly.entity_id
_entity_poly.type
_entity_poly.pdbx_seq_one_letter_code
_entity_poly.pdbx_strand_id
1 'polypeptide(L)'
;MNRFLTSFLGWFGWGGALGQHSGQQSGAPSSALIEGSSNIGPDGAMQLSTVWSCVWLLANTIATLPFFVYTQKDGMRELARDTMLWVILHDSPNSRMTPVEFWVAMLLNLILRGNAYARIERDENGEAEALWPMAADQVEMHILDDGSVAYKYYIGGNVAVLSEDSVLHIKEIGNGNIGFARLDYMRA
;
A
#
# COMPACT_ATOMS: atom_id res chain seq x y z
N MET A 1 -32.29 -8.07 -17.56
CA MET A 1 -31.76 -8.16 -18.94
C MET A 1 -30.26 -8.51 -18.85
N ASN A 2 -29.96 -9.80 -18.99
CA ASN A 2 -28.68 -10.51 -19.18
C ASN A 2 -27.37 -9.97 -18.56
N ARG A 3 -27.11 -10.32 -17.28
CA ARG A 3 -25.75 -10.34 -16.66
C ARG A 3 -24.77 -11.30 -17.37
N PHE A 4 -25.29 -12.26 -18.14
CA PHE A 4 -24.51 -13.20 -18.93
C PHE A 4 -23.79 -12.55 -20.13
N LEU A 5 -24.35 -11.47 -20.68
CA LEU A 5 -23.76 -10.78 -21.84
C LEU A 5 -22.70 -9.76 -21.43
N THR A 6 -22.81 -9.14 -20.26
CA THR A 6 -21.79 -8.20 -19.73
C THR A 6 -20.52 -8.91 -19.25
N SER A 7 -20.64 -10.17 -18.81
CA SER A 7 -19.48 -11.00 -18.46
C SER A 7 -18.69 -11.48 -19.69
N PHE A 8 -19.38 -11.76 -20.80
CA PHE A 8 -18.73 -12.28 -22.01
C PHE A 8 -17.96 -11.20 -22.79
N LEU A 9 -18.36 -9.92 -22.69
CA LEU A 9 -17.68 -8.78 -23.32
C LEU A 9 -16.48 -8.25 -22.51
N GLY A 10 -16.42 -8.50 -21.19
CA GLY A 10 -15.26 -8.14 -20.35
C GLY A 10 -14.03 -9.01 -20.57
N TRP A 11 -14.19 -10.19 -21.21
CA TRP A 11 -13.11 -11.13 -21.51
C TRP A 11 -12.12 -10.58 -22.55
N PHE A 12 -12.59 -9.79 -23.53
CA PHE A 12 -11.87 -9.59 -24.79
C PHE A 12 -10.89 -8.39 -24.84
N GLY A 13 -10.44 -7.82 -23.71
CA GLY A 13 -9.33 -6.86 -23.78
C GLY A 13 -9.10 -5.88 -22.64
N TRP A 14 -9.88 -5.92 -21.56
CA TRP A 14 -9.72 -4.98 -20.42
C TRP A 14 -9.23 -5.66 -19.12
N GLY A 15 -8.86 -6.95 -19.17
CA GLY A 15 -8.60 -7.82 -18.02
C GLY A 15 -7.12 -8.08 -17.71
N GLY A 16 -6.36 -7.03 -17.42
CA GLY A 16 -5.00 -7.15 -16.88
C GLY A 16 -4.78 -6.08 -15.80
N ALA A 17 -3.64 -6.11 -15.11
CA ALA A 17 -3.34 -5.15 -14.04
C ALA A 17 -3.41 -3.67 -14.47
N LEU A 18 -3.33 -3.36 -15.78
CA LEU A 18 -3.50 -1.99 -16.29
C LEU A 18 -4.96 -1.52 -16.30
N GLY A 19 -5.93 -2.44 -16.30
CA GLY A 19 -7.35 -2.13 -16.33
C GLY A 19 -7.91 -1.77 -14.96
N GLN A 20 -9.11 -1.19 -14.94
CA GLN A 20 -9.89 -0.96 -13.73
C GLN A 20 -11.17 -1.79 -13.80
N HIS A 21 -11.53 -2.43 -12.68
CA HIS A 21 -12.75 -3.23 -12.59
C HIS A 21 -13.26 -3.26 -11.15
N SER A 22 -14.53 -3.63 -10.94
CA SER A 22 -15.03 -3.90 -9.59
C SER A 22 -14.45 -5.21 -9.04
N GLY A 23 -14.52 -5.39 -7.72
CA GLY A 23 -13.95 -6.52 -6.99
C GLY A 23 -12.48 -6.33 -6.62
N GLN A 24 -11.80 -7.45 -6.37
CA GLN A 24 -10.41 -7.49 -5.92
C GLN A 24 -9.47 -6.88 -6.96
N GLN A 25 -8.70 -5.87 -6.58
CA GLN A 25 -7.67 -5.29 -7.42
C GLN A 25 -6.39 -6.14 -7.34
N SER A 26 -5.73 -6.33 -8.49
CA SER A 26 -4.43 -7.02 -8.56
C SER A 26 -3.46 -6.20 -9.40
N GLY A 27 -2.28 -5.94 -8.84
CA GLY A 27 -1.19 -5.26 -9.51
C GLY A 27 -0.16 -6.21 -10.13
N ALA A 28 -0.49 -7.49 -10.33
CA ALA A 28 0.41 -8.49 -10.92
C ALA A 28 0.20 -8.60 -12.44
N PRO A 29 1.25 -8.88 -13.24
CA PRO A 29 1.11 -9.07 -14.67
C PRO A 29 0.23 -10.28 -14.99
N SER A 30 -0.60 -10.16 -16.03
CA SER A 30 -1.55 -11.21 -16.45
C SER A 30 -0.87 -12.46 -17.03
N SER A 31 0.37 -12.34 -17.49
CA SER A 31 1.17 -13.44 -18.04
C SER A 31 2.65 -13.18 -17.82
N ALA A 32 3.43 -14.25 -17.69
CA ALA A 32 4.89 -14.15 -17.75
C ALA A 32 5.33 -13.84 -19.19
N LEU A 33 6.40 -13.04 -19.33
CA LEU A 33 6.99 -12.77 -20.65
C LEU A 33 7.79 -13.96 -21.17
N ILE A 34 8.48 -14.68 -20.27
CA ILE A 34 9.35 -15.80 -20.59
C ILE A 34 8.69 -17.09 -20.07
N GLU A 35 8.40 -18.00 -21.00
CA GLU A 35 7.77 -19.27 -20.66
C GLU A 35 8.73 -20.13 -19.83
N GLY A 36 8.23 -20.66 -18.70
CA GLY A 36 9.03 -21.47 -17.78
C GLY A 36 9.83 -20.68 -16.72
N SER A 37 9.75 -19.34 -16.68
CA SER A 37 10.34 -18.55 -15.59
C SER A 37 9.68 -18.89 -14.25
N SER A 38 10.45 -19.14 -13.20
CA SER A 38 9.92 -19.40 -11.86
C SER A 38 9.51 -18.09 -11.17
N ASN A 39 8.39 -18.11 -10.45
CA ASN A 39 7.98 -16.97 -9.64
C ASN A 39 8.80 -16.96 -8.33
N ILE A 40 9.93 -16.24 -8.36
CA ILE A 40 10.70 -15.95 -7.15
C ILE A 40 9.98 -14.81 -6.44
N GLY A 41 9.11 -15.17 -5.49
CA GLY A 41 8.43 -14.19 -4.65
C GLY A 41 9.45 -13.32 -3.89
N PRO A 42 9.02 -12.20 -3.30
CA PRO A 42 9.97 -11.21 -2.78
C PRO A 42 10.88 -11.70 -1.66
N ASP A 43 10.44 -12.69 -0.88
CA ASP A 43 11.28 -13.36 0.12
C ASP A 43 12.47 -14.08 -0.52
N GLY A 44 12.28 -14.66 -1.72
CA GLY A 44 13.35 -15.22 -2.52
C GLY A 44 14.26 -14.14 -3.10
N ALA A 45 13.69 -13.04 -3.60
CA ALA A 45 14.45 -11.92 -4.14
C ALA A 45 15.37 -11.28 -3.07
N MET A 46 14.89 -11.14 -1.83
CA MET A 46 15.63 -10.59 -0.71
C MET A 46 16.83 -11.45 -0.28
N GLN A 47 16.93 -12.72 -0.70
CA GLN A 47 18.12 -13.55 -0.45
C GLN A 47 19.33 -13.13 -1.31
N LEU A 48 19.12 -12.34 -2.36
CA LEU A 48 20.19 -11.77 -3.17
C LEU A 48 20.74 -10.52 -2.47
N SER A 49 22.04 -10.52 -2.16
CA SER A 49 22.70 -9.41 -1.45
C SER A 49 22.55 -8.06 -2.16
N THR A 50 22.52 -8.06 -3.50
CA THR A 50 22.29 -6.86 -4.31
C THR A 50 20.87 -6.31 -4.09
N VAL A 51 19.85 -7.17 -4.14
CA VAL A 51 18.45 -6.75 -3.91
C VAL A 51 18.30 -6.23 -2.49
N TRP A 52 18.78 -6.98 -1.49
CA TRP A 52 18.77 -6.57 -0.09
C TRP A 52 19.40 -5.19 0.09
N SER A 53 20.60 -4.97 -0.46
CA SER A 53 21.33 -3.71 -0.31
C SER A 53 20.60 -2.52 -0.95
N CYS A 54 20.03 -2.70 -2.15
CA CYS A 54 19.29 -1.65 -2.84
C CYS A 54 18.00 -1.28 -2.11
N VAL A 55 17.22 -2.29 -1.68
CA VAL A 55 15.97 -2.07 -0.92
C VAL A 55 16.29 -1.39 0.42
N TRP A 56 17.30 -1.88 1.13
CA TRP A 56 17.73 -1.33 2.42
C TRP A 56 18.17 0.14 2.29
N LEU A 57 19.01 0.44 1.29
CA LEU A 57 19.50 1.80 1.04
C LEU A 57 18.34 2.77 0.77
N LEU A 58 17.42 2.42 -0.13
CA LEU A 58 16.27 3.26 -0.44
C LEU A 58 15.36 3.46 0.77
N ALA A 59 15.00 2.37 1.44
CA ALA A 59 14.09 2.42 2.58
C ALA A 59 14.66 3.26 3.73
N ASN A 60 15.92 3.05 4.10
CA ASN A 60 16.54 3.81 5.19
C ASN A 60 16.75 5.27 4.83
N THR A 61 17.24 5.55 3.62
CA THR A 61 17.50 6.93 3.21
C THR A 61 16.23 7.77 3.29
N ILE A 62 15.11 7.25 2.77
CA ILE A 62 13.83 7.96 2.80
C ILE A 62 13.26 8.01 4.22
N ALA A 63 13.35 6.92 4.99
CA ALA A 63 12.82 6.88 6.36
C ALA A 63 13.54 7.84 7.32
N THR A 64 14.79 8.23 7.04
CA THR A 64 15.51 9.25 7.82
C THR A 64 15.09 10.69 7.51
N LEU A 65 14.29 10.91 6.46
CA LEU A 65 13.80 12.25 6.14
C LEU A 65 12.63 12.60 7.07
N PRO A 66 12.68 13.75 7.76
CA PRO A 66 11.61 14.14 8.65
C PRO A 66 10.35 14.51 7.87
N PHE A 67 9.20 13.97 8.30
CA PHE A 67 7.89 14.36 7.79
C PHE A 67 7.34 15.52 8.61
N PHE A 68 7.56 16.74 8.12
CA PHE A 68 7.05 17.94 8.77
C PHE A 68 5.59 18.22 8.40
N VAL A 69 4.77 18.42 9.43
CA VAL A 69 3.38 18.87 9.27
C VAL A 69 3.35 20.40 9.31
N TYR A 70 2.62 20.98 8.37
CA TYR A 70 2.47 22.42 8.26
C TYR A 70 1.00 22.81 8.32
N THR A 71 0.75 23.97 8.93
CA THR A 71 -0.54 24.64 8.93
C THR A 71 -0.41 26.01 8.26
N GLN A 72 -1.54 26.56 7.81
CA GLN A 72 -1.62 27.94 7.34
C GLN A 72 -2.30 28.79 8.41
N LYS A 73 -1.58 29.80 8.90
CA LYS A 73 -2.08 30.76 9.87
C LYS A 73 -1.81 32.16 9.33
N ASP A 74 -2.86 32.97 9.21
CA ASP A 74 -2.79 34.35 8.72
C ASP A 74 -2.06 34.49 7.36
N GLY A 75 -2.23 33.50 6.48
CA GLY A 75 -1.60 33.45 5.15
C GLY A 75 -0.11 33.05 5.15
N MET A 76 0.45 32.64 6.30
CA MET A 76 1.80 32.13 6.42
C MET A 76 1.82 30.64 6.72
N ARG A 77 2.81 29.94 6.17
CA ARG A 77 3.06 28.52 6.40
C ARG A 77 3.91 28.35 7.66
N GLU A 78 3.36 27.68 8.67
CA GLU A 78 4.01 27.42 9.96
C GLU A 78 4.04 25.91 10.25
N LEU A 79 4.99 25.47 11.08
CA LEU A 79 5.09 24.06 11.50
C LEU A 79 4.06 23.78 12.60
N ALA A 80 3.20 22.79 12.38
CA ALA A 80 2.08 22.45 13.25
C ALA A 80 2.46 21.45 14.36
N ARG A 81 3.45 21.82 15.18
CA ARG A 81 4.07 20.93 16.20
C ARG A 81 3.13 20.47 17.31
N ASP A 82 2.05 21.19 17.50
CA ASP A 82 1.03 21.00 18.52
C ASP A 82 -0.11 20.07 18.07
N THR A 83 -0.05 19.53 16.85
CA THR A 83 -1.09 18.66 16.30
C THR A 83 -0.80 17.18 16.52
N MET A 84 -1.84 16.36 16.67
CA MET A 84 -1.67 14.90 16.74
C MET A 84 -1.03 14.33 15.48
N LEU A 85 -1.33 14.92 14.32
CA LEU A 85 -0.72 14.53 13.05
C LEU A 85 0.81 14.72 13.05
N TRP A 86 1.32 15.76 13.73
CA TRP A 86 2.76 15.94 13.94
C TRP A 86 3.32 14.78 14.76
N VAL A 87 2.69 14.47 15.89
CA VAL A 87 3.13 13.38 16.78
C VAL A 87 3.22 12.06 16.02
N ILE A 88 2.18 11.70 15.27
CA ILE A 88 2.11 10.43 14.53
C ILE A 88 3.18 10.35 13.43
N LEU A 89 3.39 11.42 12.66
CA LEU A 89 4.28 11.37 11.50
C LEU A 89 5.75 11.62 11.86
N HIS A 90 6.00 12.37 12.95
CA HIS A 90 7.34 12.84 13.32
C HIS A 90 7.90 12.19 14.59
N ASP A 91 7.08 11.93 15.61
CA ASP A 91 7.59 11.53 16.94
C ASP A 91 7.37 10.05 17.23
N SER A 92 6.13 9.56 17.11
CA SER A 92 5.77 8.16 17.39
C SER A 92 4.52 7.77 16.60
N PRO A 93 4.67 7.02 15.48
CA PRO A 93 3.53 6.57 14.68
C PRO A 93 2.64 5.58 15.41
N ASN A 94 3.20 4.79 16.31
CA ASN A 94 2.48 3.89 17.19
C ASN A 94 3.35 3.53 18.40
N SER A 95 2.76 2.87 19.38
CA SER A 95 3.43 2.50 20.64
C SER A 95 4.58 1.48 20.51
N ARG A 96 4.81 0.90 19.33
CA ARG A 96 5.83 -0.15 19.10
C ARG A 96 7.00 0.29 18.24
N MET A 97 6.87 1.39 17.49
CA MET A 97 7.82 1.77 16.46
C MET A 97 8.21 3.24 16.59
N THR A 98 9.49 3.49 16.35
CA THR A 98 9.97 4.83 15.98
C THR A 98 9.47 5.21 14.57
N PRO A 99 9.46 6.50 14.22
CA PRO A 99 9.11 6.95 12.88
C PRO A 99 9.95 6.28 11.79
N VAL A 100 11.25 6.11 12.02
CA VAL A 100 12.17 5.47 11.08
C VAL A 100 11.77 4.01 10.86
N GLU A 101 11.53 3.24 11.92
CA GLU A 101 11.12 1.84 11.81
C GLU A 101 9.79 1.68 11.06
N PHE A 102 8.82 2.54 11.35
CA PHE A 102 7.54 2.56 10.64
C PHE A 102 7.72 2.82 9.14
N TRP A 103 8.46 3.87 8.78
CA TRP A 103 8.66 4.22 7.37
C TRP A 103 9.50 3.18 6.64
N VAL A 104 10.50 2.57 7.28
CA VAL A 104 11.22 1.42 6.71
C VAL A 104 10.26 0.27 6.41
N ALA A 105 9.36 -0.08 7.34
CA ALA A 105 8.36 -1.13 7.13
C ALA A 105 7.39 -0.80 5.97
N MET A 106 6.90 0.44 5.91
CA MET A 106 6.04 0.91 4.83
C MET A 106 6.76 0.86 3.48
N LEU A 107 7.98 1.39 3.39
CA LEU A 107 8.76 1.43 2.16
C LEU A 107 9.18 0.04 1.68
N LEU A 108 9.46 -0.89 2.60
CA LEU A 108 9.75 -2.27 2.25
C LEU A 108 8.54 -2.93 1.56
N ASN A 109 7.34 -2.73 2.08
CA ASN A 109 6.11 -3.19 1.43
C ASN A 109 5.94 -2.52 0.05
N LEU A 110 6.12 -1.20 -0.02
CA LEU A 110 5.99 -0.44 -1.26
C LEU A 110 6.96 -0.91 -2.35
N ILE A 111 8.25 -1.05 -2.03
CA ILE A 111 9.29 -1.38 -3.01
C ILE A 111 9.14 -2.83 -3.50
N LEU A 112 8.77 -3.75 -2.60
CA LEU A 112 8.70 -5.17 -2.95
C LEU A 112 7.35 -5.59 -3.55
N ARG A 113 6.23 -4.96 -3.14
CA ARG A 113 4.86 -5.33 -3.56
C ARG A 113 4.14 -4.25 -4.38
N GLY A 114 4.76 -3.08 -4.56
CA GLY A 114 4.12 -1.93 -5.21
C GLY A 114 3.12 -1.19 -4.32
N ASN A 115 2.84 -1.69 -3.12
CA ASN A 115 1.78 -1.19 -2.25
C ASN A 115 2.22 -1.23 -0.79
N ALA A 116 1.93 -0.16 -0.06
CA ALA A 116 2.12 -0.10 1.38
C ALA A 116 0.85 0.39 2.07
N TYR A 117 0.50 -0.27 3.16
CA TYR A 117 -0.75 -0.04 3.87
C TYR A 117 -0.46 0.22 5.35
N ALA A 118 -1.14 1.20 5.93
CA ALA A 118 -1.24 1.34 7.37
C ALA A 118 -2.70 1.52 7.79
N ARG A 119 -3.12 0.78 8.82
CA ARG A 119 -4.40 1.00 9.49
C ARG A 119 -4.30 2.28 10.30
N ILE A 120 -5.24 3.19 10.10
CA ILE A 120 -5.40 4.40 10.88
C ILE A 120 -6.25 4.06 12.10
N GLU A 121 -5.65 4.13 13.28
CA GLU A 121 -6.35 4.04 14.55
C GLU A 121 -6.78 5.43 14.98
N ARG A 122 -8.02 5.57 15.41
CA ARG A 122 -8.65 6.84 15.76
C ARG A 122 -9.18 6.79 17.19
N ASP A 123 -9.16 7.93 17.86
CA ASP A 123 -9.75 8.12 19.17
C ASP A 123 -11.29 8.20 19.12
N GLU A 124 -11.93 8.41 20.27
CA GLU A 124 -13.39 8.56 20.37
C GLU A 124 -13.93 9.78 19.62
N ASN A 125 -13.09 10.78 19.34
CA ASN A 125 -13.44 11.98 18.59
C ASN A 125 -13.21 11.84 17.08
N GLY A 126 -12.65 10.71 16.64
CA GLY A 126 -12.30 10.42 15.25
C GLY A 126 -10.97 11.03 14.80
N GLU A 127 -10.18 11.62 15.69
CA GLU A 127 -8.82 12.08 15.40
C GLU A 127 -7.90 10.87 15.26
N ALA A 128 -7.02 10.87 14.25
CA ALA A 128 -6.04 9.80 14.12
C ALA A 128 -5.09 9.85 15.31
N GLU A 129 -4.88 8.72 15.99
CA GLU A 129 -4.02 8.58 17.17
C GLU A 129 -2.79 7.70 16.87
N ALA A 130 -2.92 6.72 15.96
CA ALA A 130 -1.81 5.86 15.57
C ALA A 130 -1.93 5.32 14.15
N LEU A 131 -0.78 4.93 13.58
CA LEU A 131 -0.63 4.23 12.31
C LEU A 131 0.02 2.87 12.53
N TRP A 132 -0.69 1.82 12.13
CA TRP A 132 -0.21 0.45 12.23
C TRP A 132 0.10 -0.11 10.85
N PRO A 133 1.37 -0.40 10.51
CA PRO A 133 1.71 -0.95 9.21
C PRO A 133 1.06 -2.33 9.06
N MET A 134 0.48 -2.57 7.89
CA MET A 134 -0.12 -3.83 7.50
C MET A 134 0.76 -4.47 6.43
N ALA A 135 1.06 -5.76 6.58
CA ALA A 135 1.80 -6.50 5.56
C ALA A 135 0.97 -6.52 4.26
N ALA A 136 1.55 -6.09 3.15
CA ALA A 136 0.82 -5.96 1.88
C ALA A 136 0.30 -7.31 1.36
N ASP A 137 0.99 -8.42 1.64
CA ASP A 137 0.53 -9.77 1.30
C ASP A 137 -0.73 -10.21 2.06
N GLN A 138 -1.06 -9.51 3.13
CA GLN A 138 -2.25 -9.76 3.95
C GLN A 138 -3.39 -8.80 3.64
N VAL A 139 -3.25 -7.92 2.64
CA VAL A 139 -4.26 -6.91 2.31
C VAL A 139 -4.79 -7.13 0.90
N GLU A 140 -6.11 -7.18 0.77
CA GLU A 140 -6.80 -7.13 -0.51
C GLU A 140 -7.62 -5.85 -0.62
N MET A 141 -7.32 -5.04 -1.62
CA MET A 141 -8.17 -3.89 -1.98
C MET A 141 -9.30 -4.36 -2.89
N HIS A 142 -10.53 -4.02 -2.54
CA HIS A 142 -11.73 -4.29 -3.33
C HIS A 142 -12.42 -2.98 -3.70
N ILE A 143 -12.87 -2.89 -4.95
CA ILE A 143 -13.79 -1.84 -5.39
C ILE A 143 -15.20 -2.44 -5.36
N LEU A 144 -16.10 -1.84 -4.59
CA LEU A 144 -17.48 -2.32 -4.46
C LEU A 144 -18.33 -1.90 -5.66
N ASP A 145 -19.54 -2.45 -5.77
CA ASP A 145 -20.45 -2.18 -6.89
C ASP A 145 -20.89 -0.71 -6.96
N ASP A 146 -20.85 0.01 -5.84
CA ASP A 146 -21.12 1.45 -5.75
C ASP A 146 -19.89 2.33 -6.03
N GLY A 147 -18.74 1.72 -6.33
CA GLY A 147 -17.47 2.40 -6.59
C GLY A 147 -16.65 2.73 -5.35
N SER A 148 -17.16 2.48 -4.14
CA SER A 148 -16.40 2.68 -2.90
C SER A 148 -15.29 1.64 -2.73
N VAL A 149 -14.26 1.98 -1.95
CA VAL A 149 -13.12 1.09 -1.69
C VAL A 149 -13.23 0.45 -0.31
N ALA A 150 -12.96 -0.85 -0.24
CA ALA A 150 -12.80 -1.59 1.00
C ALA A 150 -11.50 -2.40 0.99
N TYR A 151 -10.85 -2.51 2.14
CA TYR A 151 -9.64 -3.30 2.34
C TYR A 151 -9.97 -4.49 3.23
N LYS A 152 -9.70 -5.71 2.76
CA LYS A 152 -9.73 -6.92 3.60
C LYS A 152 -8.33 -7.18 4.12
N TYR A 153 -8.16 -7.11 5.44
CA TYR A 153 -6.90 -7.36 6.11
C TYR A 153 -6.94 -8.67 6.89
N TYR A 154 -6.09 -9.62 6.51
CA TYR A 154 -6.03 -10.96 7.08
C TYR A 154 -4.95 -11.03 8.17
N ILE A 155 -5.37 -11.12 9.44
CA ILE A 155 -4.45 -11.15 10.58
C ILE A 155 -4.89 -12.18 11.63
N GLY A 156 -3.99 -13.08 12.02
CA GLY A 156 -4.25 -14.06 13.08
C GLY A 156 -5.45 -14.98 12.83
N GLY A 157 -5.75 -15.29 11.56
CA GLY A 157 -6.92 -16.09 11.16
C GLY A 157 -8.24 -15.32 11.08
N ASN A 158 -8.24 -14.03 11.41
CA ASN A 158 -9.40 -13.15 11.27
C ASN A 158 -9.28 -12.27 10.02
N VAL A 159 -10.42 -11.77 9.54
CA VAL A 159 -10.50 -10.82 8.44
C VAL A 159 -11.12 -9.53 8.96
N ALA A 160 -10.33 -8.46 9.01
CA ALA A 160 -10.82 -7.12 9.25
C ALA A 160 -11.20 -6.48 7.91
N VAL A 161 -12.42 -5.95 7.80
CA VAL A 161 -12.85 -5.17 6.63
C VAL A 161 -12.77 -3.70 7.01
N LEU A 162 -11.88 -2.96 6.36
CA LEU A 162 -11.60 -1.55 6.62
C LEU A 162 -12.11 -0.71 5.45
N SER A 163 -12.73 0.42 5.76
CA SER A 163 -13.12 1.42 4.78
C SER A 163 -11.90 2.21 4.28
N GLU A 164 -12.08 2.91 3.17
CA GLU A 164 -11.01 3.71 2.55
C GLU A 164 -10.40 4.76 3.48
N ASP A 165 -11.22 5.42 4.28
CA ASP A 165 -10.83 6.47 5.24
C ASP A 165 -10.09 5.95 6.49
N SER A 166 -10.05 4.63 6.67
CA SER A 166 -9.40 3.93 7.77
C SER A 166 -8.04 3.34 7.38
N VAL A 167 -7.61 3.51 6.12
CA VAL A 167 -6.37 2.95 5.60
C VAL A 167 -5.56 4.00 4.86
N LEU A 168 -4.34 4.24 5.33
CA LEU A 168 -3.33 4.93 4.55
C LEU A 168 -2.77 3.94 3.51
N HIS A 169 -3.09 4.15 2.24
CA HIS A 169 -2.59 3.34 1.12
C HIS A 169 -1.64 4.16 0.26
N ILE A 170 -0.36 3.80 0.26
CA ILE A 170 0.67 4.38 -0.60
C ILE A 170 0.93 3.41 -1.76
N LYS A 171 0.90 3.95 -2.97
CA LYS A 171 0.97 3.20 -4.23
C LYS A 171 2.22 3.59 -4.98
N GLU A 172 2.88 2.61 -5.58
CA GLU A 172 3.86 2.85 -6.63
C GLU A 172 3.13 3.19 -7.95
N ILE A 173 3.85 3.22 -9.08
CA ILE A 173 3.28 3.26 -10.42
C ILE A 173 2.27 2.13 -10.54
N GLY A 174 1.11 2.46 -11.08
CA GLY A 174 -0.04 1.57 -11.08
C GLY A 174 -1.17 2.08 -11.96
N ASN A 175 -2.33 1.47 -11.83
CA ASN A 175 -3.55 1.83 -12.57
C ASN A 175 -4.40 2.91 -11.86
N GLY A 176 -3.84 3.56 -10.84
CA GLY A 176 -4.52 4.54 -9.96
C GLY A 176 -5.18 3.91 -8.74
N ASN A 177 -5.64 2.67 -8.81
CA ASN A 177 -6.26 1.98 -7.68
C ASN A 177 -5.22 1.24 -6.84
N ILE A 178 -4.31 0.52 -7.48
CA ILE A 178 -3.26 -0.26 -6.84
C ILE A 178 -1.93 -0.03 -7.58
N GLY A 179 -0.81 -0.11 -6.88
CA GLY A 179 0.53 -0.12 -7.47
C GLY A 179 0.90 -1.50 -8.02
N PHE A 180 1.78 -1.50 -9.01
CA PHE A 180 2.25 -2.74 -9.64
C PHE A 180 3.37 -3.39 -8.82
N ALA A 181 3.29 -4.71 -8.67
CA ALA A 181 4.31 -5.47 -7.98
C ALA A 181 5.58 -5.51 -8.84
N ARG A 182 6.53 -4.60 -8.56
CA ARG A 182 7.74 -4.39 -9.37
C ARG A 182 8.51 -5.68 -9.65
N LEU A 183 8.70 -6.52 -8.62
CA LEU A 183 9.40 -7.81 -8.77
C LEU A 183 8.64 -8.80 -9.66
N ASP A 184 7.31 -8.75 -9.66
CA ASP A 184 6.50 -9.61 -10.52
C ASP A 184 6.60 -9.22 -12.00
N TYR A 185 6.74 -7.92 -12.28
CA TYR A 185 6.95 -7.40 -13.63
C TYR A 185 8.38 -7.58 -14.14
N MET A 186 9.35 -7.73 -13.26
CA MET A 186 10.78 -7.88 -13.60
C MET A 186 11.23 -9.35 -13.67
N ARG A 187 10.29 -10.29 -13.81
CA ARG A 187 10.59 -11.71 -14.00
C ARG A 187 11.28 -11.90 -15.36
N ALA A 188 12.48 -12.49 -15.33
CA ALA A 188 13.26 -12.90 -16.49
C ALA A 188 13.36 -14.42 -16.56
#